data_AF-A0A6V8Q0L5-F1
#
_entry.id   AF-A0A6V8Q0L5-F1
#
_cell.length_a   1.000
_cell.length_b   1.000
_cell.length_c   1.000
_cell.angle_alpha   90.00
_cell.angle_beta   90.00
_cell.angle_gamma   90.00
#
_symmetry.space_group_name_H-M   'P 1'
#
loop_
_entity.id
_entity.type
_entity.pdbx_description
1 polymer ?
#
loop_
_entity_poly.entity_id
_entity_poly.type
_entity_poly.pdbx_seq_one_letter_code
_entity_poly.pdbx_strand_id
1 'polypeptide(L)'
;HFVATAENWAELPTWAMVPVDPEIGGYLWYTGILAIFYYIAAWAALGLGDTNSQALLQRALATKDEKTAVTSFLSSGVLYLLLGLVPVIVGISVFTIGVEVSPDKADHVLAWAAYNFLPPWLGVIFMVTLFAAIVSTAGNLSLSIATLFTHNVYQELRPVATDSEMLTVGRIASAVGPSLAMIISICFEA
;
A
#
# COMPACT_ATOMS: atom_id res chain seq x y z
N HIS A 1 25.72 -9.25 16.73
CA HIS A 1 24.86 -9.62 17.88
C HIS A 1 23.38 -9.62 17.52
N PHE A 2 22.80 -8.52 17.00
CA PHE A 2 21.38 -8.46 16.60
C PHE A 2 20.87 -9.62 15.71
N VAL A 3 21.62 -9.99 14.68
CA VAL A 3 21.24 -11.10 13.75
C VAL A 3 21.27 -12.48 14.42
N ALA A 4 22.02 -12.64 15.53
CA ALA A 4 22.25 -13.93 16.18
C ALA A 4 21.39 -14.15 17.43
N THR A 5 20.72 -13.12 17.96
CA THR A 5 19.95 -13.17 19.21
C THR A 5 18.49 -12.73 19.05
N ALA A 6 18.00 -12.62 17.82
CA ALA A 6 16.59 -12.37 17.57
C ALA A 6 15.81 -13.69 17.80
N GLU A 7 15.40 -13.93 19.05
CA GLU A 7 14.42 -14.97 19.37
C GLU A 7 13.02 -14.36 19.32
N ASN A 8 12.09 -15.07 18.68
CA ASN A 8 10.69 -14.69 18.59
C ASN A 8 9.86 -15.55 19.57
N TRP A 9 8.76 -15.01 20.08
CA TRP A 9 7.89 -15.66 21.09
C TRP A 9 7.17 -16.93 20.61
N ALA A 10 7.23 -17.21 19.31
CA ALA A 10 6.66 -18.37 18.67
C ALA A 10 7.73 -19.39 18.24
N GLU A 11 9.00 -19.26 18.69
CA GLU A 11 10.15 -20.09 18.25
C GLU A 11 10.37 -20.08 16.72
N LEU A 12 9.77 -19.11 16.02
CA LEU A 12 9.89 -19.00 14.57
C LEU A 12 11.16 -18.25 14.20
N PRO A 13 11.83 -18.63 13.09
CA PRO A 13 12.94 -17.86 12.58
C PRO A 13 12.46 -16.44 12.30
N THR A 14 13.06 -15.41 12.92
CA THR A 14 12.70 -13.99 12.72
C THR A 14 12.78 -13.56 11.24
N TRP A 15 13.52 -14.33 10.44
CA TRP A 15 13.74 -14.14 9.01
C TRP A 15 13.07 -15.21 8.14
N ALA A 16 12.06 -15.91 8.64
CA ALA A 16 11.36 -16.94 7.87
C ALA A 16 10.70 -16.31 6.62
N MET A 17 11.28 -16.58 5.46
CA MET A 17 10.76 -16.17 4.15
C MET A 17 9.80 -17.21 3.55
N VAL A 18 9.46 -18.25 4.30
CA VAL A 18 8.59 -19.37 3.88
C VAL A 18 7.53 -19.64 4.96
N PRO A 19 6.36 -20.23 4.60
CA PRO A 19 5.33 -20.61 5.56
C PRO A 19 5.95 -21.36 6.73
N VAL A 20 5.70 -20.83 7.93
CA VAL A 20 6.38 -21.27 9.14
C VAL A 20 5.81 -22.58 9.67
N ASP A 21 6.55 -23.19 10.59
CA ASP A 21 6.40 -24.57 11.06
C ASP A 21 4.93 -25.04 11.22
N PRO A 22 4.57 -26.25 10.72
CA PRO A 22 3.25 -26.83 10.91
C PRO A 22 2.73 -26.83 12.36
N GLU A 23 3.62 -26.85 13.36
CA GLU A 23 3.26 -26.88 14.77
C GLU A 23 2.77 -25.53 15.32
N ILE A 24 3.04 -24.42 14.62
CA ILE A 24 2.80 -23.04 15.11
C ILE A 24 1.70 -22.32 14.30
N GLY A 25 1.08 -23.03 13.35
CA GLY A 25 -0.09 -22.56 12.61
C GLY A 25 0.14 -22.27 11.12
N GLY A 26 1.33 -22.52 10.56
CA GLY A 26 1.54 -22.39 9.12
C GLY A 26 1.30 -20.98 8.55
N TYR A 27 0.97 -20.88 7.26
CA TYR A 27 0.60 -19.60 6.63
C TYR A 27 -0.92 -19.41 6.71
N LEU A 28 -1.40 -18.40 7.46
CA LEU A 28 -2.82 -18.14 7.69
C LEU A 28 -3.60 -19.37 8.20
N TRP A 29 -3.04 -20.14 9.14
CA TRP A 29 -3.63 -21.38 9.68
C TRP A 29 -3.59 -22.59 8.72
N TYR A 30 -2.97 -22.47 7.55
CA TYR A 30 -2.76 -23.57 6.61
C TYR A 30 -1.35 -24.13 6.69
N THR A 31 -1.21 -25.47 6.68
CA THR A 31 0.08 -26.18 6.75
C THR A 31 0.35 -27.03 5.49
N GLY A 32 1.61 -27.44 5.30
CA GLY A 32 2.02 -28.31 4.20
C GLY A 32 1.89 -27.67 2.81
N ILE A 33 1.48 -28.45 1.81
CA ILE A 33 1.40 -27.99 0.42
C ILE A 33 0.35 -26.88 0.23
N LEU A 34 -0.74 -26.92 0.99
CA LEU A 34 -1.81 -25.92 0.93
C LEU A 34 -1.30 -24.54 1.40
N ALA A 35 -0.46 -24.51 2.43
CA ALA A 35 0.21 -23.30 2.91
C ALA A 35 1.06 -22.65 1.81
N ILE A 36 1.83 -23.47 1.08
CA ILE A 36 2.68 -23.01 -0.02
C ILE A 36 1.83 -22.43 -1.15
N PHE A 37 0.72 -23.09 -1.50
CA PHE A 37 -0.21 -22.57 -2.50
C PHE A 37 -0.80 -21.22 -2.09
N TYR A 38 -1.29 -21.07 -0.85
CA TYR A 38 -1.82 -19.80 -0.36
C TYR A 38 -0.75 -18.71 -0.29
N TYR A 39 0.47 -19.06 0.10
CA TYR A 39 1.60 -18.14 0.14
C TYR A 39 1.94 -17.61 -1.26
N ILE A 40 2.08 -18.51 -2.25
CA ILE A 40 2.30 -18.11 -3.66
C ILE A 40 1.11 -17.30 -4.16
N ALA A 41 -0.12 -17.70 -3.83
CA ALA A 41 -1.32 -16.97 -4.22
C ALA A 41 -1.35 -15.55 -3.63
N ALA A 42 -0.91 -15.35 -2.39
CA ALA A 42 -0.82 -14.03 -1.79
C ALA A 42 0.22 -13.15 -2.49
N TRP A 43 1.40 -13.69 -2.79
CA TRP A 43 2.41 -12.97 -3.58
C TRP A 43 1.94 -12.66 -5.00
N ALA A 44 1.24 -13.59 -5.65
CA ALA A 44 0.67 -13.38 -6.97
C ALA A 44 -0.45 -12.32 -6.93
N ALA A 45 -1.32 -12.35 -5.91
CA ALA A 45 -2.38 -11.37 -5.73
C ALA A 45 -1.82 -9.97 -5.49
N LEU A 46 -0.79 -9.84 -4.65
CA LEU A 46 -0.14 -8.55 -4.38
C LEU A 46 0.67 -8.05 -5.57
N GLY A 47 1.43 -8.92 -6.23
CA GLY A 47 2.33 -8.55 -7.33
C GLY A 47 1.61 -8.36 -8.66
N LEU A 48 0.82 -9.36 -9.09
CA LEU A 48 0.13 -9.34 -10.39
C LEU A 48 -1.25 -8.66 -10.31
N GLY A 49 -1.90 -8.63 -9.14
CA GLY A 49 -3.22 -8.03 -9.00
C GLY A 49 -3.21 -6.52 -9.29
N ASP A 50 -2.13 -5.83 -8.94
CA ASP A 50 -2.05 -4.37 -9.08
C ASP A 50 -1.60 -3.92 -10.49
N THR A 51 -1.20 -4.84 -11.38
CA THR A 51 -0.67 -4.46 -12.71
C THR A 51 -1.70 -3.78 -13.60
N ASN A 52 -2.99 -4.06 -13.38
CA ASN A 52 -4.11 -3.44 -14.11
C ASN A 52 -4.66 -2.19 -13.41
N SER A 53 -3.93 -1.63 -12.43
CA SER A 53 -4.39 -0.45 -11.72
C SER A 53 -4.42 0.77 -12.65
N GLN A 54 -5.49 1.56 -12.53
CA GLN A 54 -5.69 2.77 -13.31
C GLN A 54 -4.53 3.77 -13.15
N ALA A 55 -3.93 3.82 -11.96
CA ALA A 55 -2.81 4.69 -11.66
C ALA A 55 -1.55 4.33 -12.47
N LEU A 56 -1.25 3.03 -12.65
CA LEU A 56 -0.11 2.60 -13.47
C LEU A 56 -0.37 2.86 -14.95
N LEU A 57 -1.59 2.57 -15.44
CA LEU A 57 -1.99 2.86 -16.82
C LEU A 57 -1.88 4.35 -17.15
N GLN A 58 -2.40 5.22 -16.28
CA GLN A 58 -2.28 6.68 -16.45
C GLN A 58 -0.82 7.14 -16.51
N ARG A 59 0.04 6.58 -15.65
CA ARG A 59 1.48 6.89 -15.65
C ARG A 59 2.18 6.39 -16.91
N ALA A 60 1.84 5.20 -17.40
CA ALA A 60 2.39 4.66 -18.63
C ALA A 60 2.02 5.55 -19.84
N LEU A 61 0.74 5.95 -19.94
CA LEU A 61 0.24 6.79 -21.02
C LEU A 61 0.74 8.24 -20.97
N ALA A 62 1.16 8.73 -19.80
CA ALA A 62 1.72 10.08 -19.64
C ALA A 62 3.20 10.18 -20.05
N THR A 63 3.87 9.06 -20.30
CA THR A 63 5.29 9.06 -20.71
C THR A 63 5.44 9.43 -22.18
N LYS A 64 6.61 9.96 -22.55
CA LYS A 64 6.91 10.38 -23.92
C LYS A 64 6.94 9.21 -24.91
N ASP A 65 7.45 8.06 -24.45
CA ASP A 65 7.69 6.87 -25.26
C ASP A 65 7.81 5.62 -24.38
N GLU A 66 7.66 4.46 -25.00
CA GLU A 66 7.67 3.16 -24.33
C GLU A 66 8.98 2.87 -23.59
N LYS A 67 10.13 3.24 -24.16
CA LYS A 67 11.44 2.99 -23.53
C LYS A 67 11.57 3.79 -22.23
N THR A 68 11.10 5.04 -22.24
CA THR A 68 11.00 5.88 -21.05
C THR A 68 10.04 5.28 -20.02
N ALA A 69 8.89 4.74 -20.44
CA ALA A 69 7.95 4.08 -19.55
C ALA A 69 8.59 2.88 -18.83
N VAL A 70 9.19 1.95 -19.58
CA VAL A 70 9.82 0.74 -19.04
C VAL A 70 10.93 1.09 -18.06
N THR A 71 11.82 2.02 -18.45
CA THR A 71 12.93 2.45 -17.59
C THR A 71 12.41 3.10 -16.31
N SER A 72 11.39 3.95 -16.40
CA SER A 72 10.80 4.62 -15.24
C SER A 72 10.13 3.64 -14.29
N PHE A 73 9.38 2.65 -14.79
CA PHE A 73 8.76 1.62 -13.97
C PHE A 73 9.80 0.72 -13.30
N LEU A 74 10.84 0.30 -14.02
CA LEU A 74 11.93 -0.49 -13.44
C LEU A 74 12.66 0.28 -12.34
N SER A 75 13.04 1.55 -12.58
CA SER A 75 13.68 2.37 -11.55
C SER A 75 12.77 2.61 -10.35
N SER A 76 11.47 2.81 -10.59
CA SER A 76 10.48 2.99 -9.52
C SER A 76 10.29 1.73 -8.71
N GLY A 77 10.30 0.55 -9.34
CA GLY A 77 10.23 -0.75 -8.66
C GLY A 77 11.43 -0.99 -7.74
N VAL A 78 12.65 -0.68 -8.20
CA VAL A 78 13.85 -0.77 -7.35
C VAL A 78 13.75 0.19 -6.16
N LEU A 79 13.34 1.43 -6.40
CA LEU A 79 13.18 2.42 -5.34
C LEU A 79 12.08 2.01 -4.34
N TYR A 80 10.98 1.45 -4.83
CA TYR A 80 9.89 0.93 -4.02
C TYR A 80 10.36 -0.19 -3.11
N LEU A 81 11.18 -1.13 -3.59
CA LEU A 81 11.75 -2.18 -2.74
C LEU A 81 12.68 -1.61 -1.67
N LEU A 82 13.55 -0.66 -2.02
CA LEU A 82 14.47 -0.05 -1.07
C LEU A 82 13.74 0.74 0.03
N LEU A 83 12.76 1.56 -0.35
CA LEU A 83 12.00 2.39 0.59
C LEU A 83 10.93 1.59 1.34
N GLY A 84 10.31 0.60 0.68
CA GLY A 84 9.29 -0.27 1.24
C GLY A 84 9.84 -1.22 2.31
N LEU A 85 11.12 -1.55 2.26
CA LEU A 85 11.79 -2.32 3.32
C LEU A 85 11.97 -1.52 4.62
N VAL A 86 12.00 -0.18 4.56
CA VAL A 86 12.20 0.67 5.75
C VAL A 86 11.12 0.42 6.82
N PRO A 87 9.81 0.55 6.55
CA PRO A 87 8.77 0.29 7.55
C PRO A 87 8.78 -1.17 8.04
N VAL A 88 9.13 -2.14 7.19
CA VAL A 88 9.26 -3.56 7.57
C VAL A 88 10.36 -3.75 8.61
N ILE A 89 11.54 -3.17 8.37
CA ILE A 89 12.68 -3.24 9.30
C ILE A 89 12.32 -2.54 10.62
N VAL A 90 11.62 -1.40 10.57
CA VAL A 90 11.15 -0.71 11.79
C VAL A 90 10.19 -1.58 12.57
N GLY A 91 9.20 -2.21 11.90
CA GLY A 91 8.25 -3.12 12.54
C GLY A 91 8.94 -4.31 13.23
N ILE A 92 9.86 -4.97 12.53
CA ILE A 92 10.67 -6.06 13.09
C ILE A 92 11.49 -5.56 14.29
N SER A 93 12.11 -4.38 14.17
CA SER A 93 12.94 -3.82 15.24
C SER A 93 12.11 -3.53 16.50
N VAL A 94 10.93 -2.90 16.36
CA VAL A 94 10.01 -2.62 17.47
C VAL A 94 9.55 -3.92 18.15
N PHE A 95 9.28 -4.96 17.37
CA PHE A 95 8.92 -6.26 17.91
C PHE A 95 10.08 -6.90 18.70
N THR A 96 11.31 -6.84 18.17
CA THR A 96 12.49 -7.46 18.82
C THR A 96 12.90 -6.82 20.15
N ILE A 97 12.57 -5.53 20.37
CA ILE A 97 12.87 -4.85 21.64
C ILE A 97 11.80 -5.11 22.72
N GLY A 98 10.84 -6.01 22.47
CA GLY A 98 9.84 -6.45 23.45
C GLY A 98 8.64 -5.50 23.59
N VAL A 99 8.40 -4.64 22.60
CA VAL A 99 7.17 -3.83 22.57
C VAL A 99 6.05 -4.73 22.05
N GLU A 100 5.20 -5.19 22.96
CA GLU A 100 3.99 -5.93 22.61
C GLU A 100 2.99 -4.98 21.95
N VAL A 101 2.97 -5.01 20.62
CA VAL A 101 1.95 -4.35 19.83
C VAL A 101 0.88 -5.37 19.52
N SER A 102 -0.29 -5.19 20.11
CA SER A 102 -1.46 -6.01 19.76
C SER A 102 -1.75 -5.88 18.26
N PRO A 103 -2.18 -6.94 17.56
CA PRO A 103 -2.40 -6.90 16.10
C PRO A 103 -3.33 -5.77 15.63
N ASP A 104 -4.30 -5.36 16.45
CA ASP A 104 -5.20 -4.21 16.23
C ASP A 104 -4.48 -2.84 16.23
N LYS A 105 -3.25 -2.77 16.74
CA LYS A 105 -2.44 -1.55 16.80
C LYS A 105 -1.21 -1.62 15.90
N ALA A 106 -1.07 -2.69 15.12
CA ALA A 106 0.04 -2.88 14.20
C ALA A 106 0.14 -1.73 13.19
N ASP A 107 -1.00 -1.17 12.79
CA ASP A 107 -1.09 -0.05 11.84
C ASP A 107 -0.45 1.25 12.37
N HIS A 108 -0.30 1.39 13.69
CA HIS A 108 0.26 2.58 14.33
C HIS A 108 1.74 2.45 14.70
N VAL A 109 2.36 1.29 14.48
CA VAL A 109 3.75 0.98 14.91
C VAL A 109 4.74 2.00 14.37
N LEU A 110 4.60 2.37 13.09
CA LEU A 110 5.54 3.26 12.43
C LEU A 110 5.49 4.68 13.02
N ALA A 111 4.28 5.19 13.28
CA ALA A 111 4.06 6.48 13.91
C ALA A 111 4.53 6.48 15.39
N TRP A 112 4.25 5.39 16.11
CA TRP A 112 4.70 5.20 17.48
C TRP A 112 6.23 5.16 17.58
N ALA A 113 6.90 4.44 16.67
CA ALA A 113 8.35 4.36 16.62
C ALA A 113 8.97 5.73 16.33
N ALA A 114 8.39 6.49 15.39
CA ALA A 114 8.83 7.84 15.09
C ALA A 114 8.71 8.77 16.30
N TYR A 115 7.62 8.67 17.07
CA TYR A 115 7.42 9.49 18.27
C TYR A 115 8.41 9.17 19.40
N ASN A 116 8.72 7.89 19.61
CA ASN A 116 9.55 7.45 20.74
C ASN A 116 11.06 7.48 20.47
N PHE A 117 11.49 7.25 19.23
CA PHE A 117 12.91 7.08 18.90
C PHE A 117 13.53 8.25 18.12
N LEU A 118 12.74 9.09 17.45
CA LEU A 118 13.29 10.24 16.72
C LEU A 118 13.38 11.48 17.62
N PRO A 119 14.39 12.35 17.42
CA PRO A 119 14.39 13.66 18.04
C PRO A 119 13.19 14.47 17.54
N PRO A 120 12.65 15.41 18.34
CA PRO A 120 11.37 16.07 18.05
C PRO A 120 11.26 16.69 16.66
N TRP A 121 12.32 17.34 16.17
CA TRP A 121 12.34 17.96 14.84
C TRP A 121 12.24 16.93 13.70
N LEU A 122 12.88 15.77 13.85
CA LEU A 122 12.87 14.71 12.85
C LEU A 122 11.56 13.93 12.88
N GLY A 123 10.97 13.75 14.07
CA GLY A 123 9.63 13.18 14.24
C GLY A 123 8.56 14.02 13.54
N VAL A 124 8.63 15.36 13.63
CA VAL A 124 7.73 16.26 12.89
C VAL A 124 7.90 16.12 11.39
N ILE A 125 9.14 16.15 10.88
CA ILE A 125 9.42 15.97 9.45
C ILE A 125 8.88 14.62 8.94
N PHE A 126 9.08 13.56 9.73
CA PHE A 126 8.59 12.23 9.40
C PHE A 126 7.07 12.20 9.30
N MET A 127 6.36 12.72 10.31
CA MET A 127 4.89 12.77 10.31
C MET A 127 4.35 13.59 9.13
N VAL A 128 4.93 14.76 8.85
CA VAL A 128 4.53 15.59 7.70
C VAL A 128 4.73 14.83 6.38
N THR A 129 5.86 14.12 6.24
CA THR A 129 6.14 13.32 5.04
C THR A 129 5.17 12.14 4.91
N LEU A 130 4.83 11.49 6.02
CA LEU A 130 3.85 10.40 6.06
C LEU A 130 2.47 10.90 5.59
N PHE A 131 1.99 12.03 6.14
CA PHE A 131 0.73 12.63 5.69
C PHE A 131 0.78 13.05 4.23
N ALA A 132 1.90 13.64 3.76
CA ALA A 132 2.07 14.01 2.37
C ALA A 132 1.98 12.79 1.43
N ALA A 133 2.56 11.64 1.82
CA ALA A 133 2.48 10.40 1.05
C ALA A 133 1.04 9.86 0.98
N ILE A 134 0.29 9.93 2.10
CA ILE A 134 -1.14 9.55 2.15
C ILE A 134 -1.96 10.44 1.23
N VAL A 135 -1.81 11.77 1.33
CA VAL A 135 -2.53 12.73 0.48
C VAL A 135 -2.17 12.55 -0.99
N SER A 136 -0.91 12.27 -1.32
CA SER A 136 -0.49 11.97 -2.69
C SER A 136 -1.18 10.73 -3.25
N THR A 137 -1.37 9.70 -2.43
CA THR A 137 -2.06 8.47 -2.84
C THR A 137 -3.57 8.71 -3.01
N ALA A 138 -4.18 9.41 -2.06
CA ALA A 138 -5.59 9.79 -2.11
C ALA A 138 -5.91 10.65 -3.35
N GLY A 139 -5.01 11.57 -3.73
CA GLY A 139 -5.14 12.36 -4.97
C GLY A 139 -5.15 11.49 -6.23
N ASN A 140 -4.25 10.50 -6.32
CA ASN A 140 -4.22 9.56 -7.45
C ASN A 140 -5.50 8.70 -7.53
N LEU A 141 -6.02 8.26 -6.39
CA LEU A 141 -7.27 7.50 -6.34
C LEU A 141 -8.48 8.36 -6.73
N SER A 142 -8.53 9.62 -6.29
CA SER A 142 -9.56 10.59 -6.69
C SER A 142 -9.56 10.80 -8.21
N LEU A 143 -8.38 10.97 -8.81
CA LEU A 143 -8.25 11.09 -10.27
C LEU A 143 -8.69 9.81 -10.98
N SER A 144 -8.31 8.64 -10.46
CA SER A 144 -8.70 7.34 -11.02
C SER A 144 -10.23 7.16 -11.03
N ILE A 145 -10.91 7.52 -9.94
CA ILE A 145 -12.37 7.51 -9.85
C ILE A 145 -12.97 8.44 -10.91
N ALA A 146 -12.45 9.66 -11.03
CA ALA A 146 -12.97 10.63 -11.99
C ALA A 146 -12.82 10.15 -13.44
N THR A 147 -11.66 9.60 -13.81
CA THR A 147 -11.42 9.08 -15.17
C THR A 147 -12.28 7.85 -15.47
N LEU A 148 -12.35 6.88 -14.55
CA LEU A 148 -13.17 5.68 -14.74
C LEU A 148 -14.65 6.03 -14.84
N PHE A 149 -15.15 6.92 -13.99
CA PHE A 149 -16.55 7.32 -14.04
C PHE A 149 -16.89 8.09 -15.32
N THR A 150 -16.02 9.01 -15.75
CA THR A 150 -16.27 9.80 -16.96
C THR A 150 -16.22 8.95 -18.23
N HIS A 151 -15.18 8.14 -18.42
CA HIS A 151 -15.00 7.36 -19.64
C HIS A 151 -15.81 6.07 -19.65
N ASN A 152 -15.89 5.33 -18.54
CA ASN A 152 -16.51 4.00 -18.56
C ASN A 152 -18.00 4.03 -18.24
N VAL A 153 -18.49 5.09 -17.57
CA VAL A 153 -19.91 5.19 -17.18
C VAL A 153 -20.58 6.32 -17.95
N TYR A 154 -20.09 7.56 -17.83
CA TYR A 154 -20.78 8.71 -18.40
C TYR A 154 -20.75 8.74 -19.93
N GLN A 155 -19.61 8.44 -20.55
CA GLN A 155 -19.46 8.41 -22.00
C GLN A 155 -20.30 7.29 -22.65
N GLU A 156 -20.42 6.13 -22.01
CA GLU A 156 -21.31 5.06 -22.45
C GLU A 156 -22.80 5.44 -22.35
N LEU A 157 -23.18 6.16 -21.29
CA LEU A 157 -24.55 6.67 -21.13
C LEU A 157 -24.89 7.82 -22.09
N ARG A 158 -23.90 8.63 -22.46
CA ARG A 158 -24.05 9.75 -23.39
C ARG A 158 -22.89 9.79 -24.39
N PRO A 159 -22.96 8.99 -25.48
CA PRO A 159 -21.87 8.87 -26.45
C PRO A 159 -21.50 10.16 -27.19
N VAL A 160 -22.43 11.12 -27.25
CA VAL A 160 -22.27 12.42 -27.92
C VAL A 160 -21.90 13.54 -26.92
N ALA A 161 -21.36 13.18 -25.75
CA ALA A 161 -20.92 14.15 -24.75
C ALA A 161 -19.76 14.99 -25.30
N THR A 162 -19.80 16.29 -25.01
CA THR A 162 -18.71 17.22 -25.37
C THR A 162 -17.59 17.18 -24.33
N ASP A 163 -16.37 17.59 -24.72
CA ASP A 163 -15.21 17.64 -23.80
C ASP A 163 -15.49 18.50 -22.55
N SER A 164 -16.23 19.61 -22.70
CA SER A 164 -16.62 20.48 -21.59
C SER A 164 -17.56 19.78 -20.60
N GLU A 165 -18.47 18.94 -21.10
CA GLU A 165 -19.36 18.14 -20.27
C GLU A 165 -18.58 17.04 -19.55
N MET A 166 -17.70 16.32 -20.26
CA MET A 166 -16.83 15.30 -19.66
C MET A 166 -15.95 15.88 -18.55
N LEU A 167 -15.36 17.06 -18.76
CA LEU A 167 -14.56 17.75 -17.75
C LEU A 167 -15.37 18.13 -16.51
N THR A 168 -16.59 18.63 -16.71
CA THR A 168 -17.47 19.01 -15.60
C THR A 168 -17.88 17.80 -14.78
N VAL A 169 -18.28 16.71 -15.45
CA VAL A 169 -18.62 15.44 -14.78
C VAL A 169 -17.40 14.86 -14.06
N GLY A 170 -16.20 14.93 -14.66
CA GLY A 170 -14.96 14.50 -14.03
C GLY A 170 -14.65 15.25 -12.74
N ARG A 171 -14.82 16.58 -12.74
CA ARG A 171 -14.65 17.40 -11.53
C ARG A 171 -15.64 17.02 -10.43
N ILE A 172 -16.91 16.81 -10.80
CA ILE A 172 -17.94 16.36 -9.84
C ILE A 172 -17.56 14.98 -9.27
N ALA A 173 -17.19 14.02 -10.14
CA ALA A 173 -16.79 12.68 -9.72
C ALA A 173 -15.56 12.69 -8.80
N SER A 174 -14.55 13.52 -9.09
CA SER A 174 -13.36 13.68 -8.23
C SER A 174 -13.67 14.25 -6.85
N ALA A 175 -14.77 15.00 -6.70
CA ALA A 175 -15.22 15.52 -5.42
C ALA A 175 -16.11 14.51 -4.68
N VAL A 176 -17.11 13.96 -5.36
CA VAL A 176 -18.11 13.07 -4.76
C VAL A 176 -17.50 11.72 -4.34
N GLY A 177 -16.68 11.11 -5.19
CA GLY A 177 -16.12 9.78 -4.94
C GLY A 177 -15.31 9.70 -3.63
N PRO A 178 -14.25 10.51 -3.47
CA PRO A 178 -13.50 10.59 -2.22
C PRO A 178 -14.34 11.03 -1.02
N SER A 179 -15.34 11.89 -1.21
CA SER A 179 -16.22 12.31 -0.10
C SER A 179 -17.05 11.14 0.44
N LEU A 180 -17.59 10.29 -0.45
CA LEU A 180 -18.29 9.06 -0.04
C LEU A 180 -17.34 8.08 0.64
N ALA A 181 -16.13 7.90 0.10
CA ALA A 181 -15.11 7.06 0.72
C ALA A 181 -14.74 7.57 2.13
N MET A 182 -14.64 8.88 2.33
CA MET A 182 -14.39 9.50 3.63
C MET A 182 -15.55 9.25 4.61
N ILE A 183 -16.80 9.37 4.17
CA ILE A 183 -17.98 9.05 5.01
C ILE A 183 -17.95 7.59 5.44
N ILE A 184 -17.65 6.67 4.51
CA ILE A 184 -17.53 5.24 4.81
C ILE A 184 -16.40 5.00 5.81
N SER A 185 -15.23 5.60 5.59
CA SER A 185 -14.08 5.48 6.49
C SER A 185 -14.44 5.84 7.94
N ILE A 186 -15.15 6.96 8.14
CA ILE A 186 -15.59 7.41 9.46
C ILE A 186 -16.58 6.43 10.10
N CYS A 187 -17.44 5.78 9.29
CA CYS A 187 -18.38 4.78 9.81
C CYS A 187 -17.72 3.44 10.20
N PHE A 188 -16.57 3.08 9.63
CA PHE A 188 -15.84 1.84 9.92
C PHE A 188 -14.74 2.02 10.99
N GLU A 189 -14.29 3.25 11.25
CA GLU A 189 -13.37 3.57 12.35
C GLU A 189 -14.04 3.62 13.75
N ALA A 190 -15.33 3.26 13.86
CA ALA A 190 -16.10 3.18 15.10
C ALA A 190 -16.39 1.74 15.50
#